data_AF-A0A4Q1BK54-F1
#
_entry.id   AF-A0A4Q1BK54-F1
#
_cell.length_a   1.000
_cell.length_b   1.000
_cell.length_c   1.000
_cell.angle_alpha   90.00
_cell.angle_beta   90.00
_cell.angle_gamma   90.00
#
_symmetry.space_group_name_H-M   'P 1'
#
loop_
_entity.id
_entity.type
_entity.pdbx_description
1 polymer ?
#
loop_
_entity_poly.entity_id
_entity_poly.type
_entity_poly.pdbx_seq_one_letter_code
_entity_poly.pdbx_strand_id
1 'polypeptide(L)'
;MWGCVAMLVFNIGLGATGSADTPSSHSAALAMIILWIISYGLSTAPIGFASAGETSTPRLRAKTTSFNLTVFAAVYLIFQWTVPYMIAPDAANLGV
;
A
#
# COMPACT_ATOMS: atom_id res chain seq x y z
N MET A 1 -12.04 4.85 9.61
CA MET A 1 -11.03 5.49 10.48
C MET A 1 -10.14 4.47 11.20
N TRP A 2 -10.70 3.39 11.79
CA TRP A 2 -9.87 2.36 12.46
C TRP A 2 -8.79 1.71 11.59
N GLY A 3 -9.06 1.46 10.30
CA GLY A 3 -8.05 0.95 9.37
C GLY A 3 -6.88 1.93 9.17
N CYS A 4 -7.14 3.23 9.03
CA CYS A 4 -6.09 4.24 8.86
C CYS A 4 -5.20 4.38 10.10
N VAL A 5 -5.75 4.21 11.30
CA VAL A 5 -4.98 4.24 12.56
C VAL A 5 -4.11 2.99 12.68
N ALA A 6 -4.62 1.81 12.33
CA ALA A 6 -3.84 0.57 12.30
C ALA A 6 -2.67 0.67 11.31
N MET A 7 -2.90 1.22 10.11
CA MET A 7 -1.85 1.49 9.11
C MET A 7 -0.72 2.37 9.67
N LEU A 8 -1.07 3.43 10.40
CA LEU A 8 -0.12 4.38 10.98
C LEU A 8 0.79 3.68 12.00
N VAL A 9 0.22 2.89 12.90
CA VAL A 9 0.96 2.17 13.94
C VAL A 9 1.96 1.18 13.33
N PHE A 10 1.54 0.44 12.30
CA PHE A 10 2.45 -0.49 11.61
C PHE A 10 3.54 0.22 10.82
N ASN A 11 3.28 1.40 10.24
CA ASN A 11 4.30 2.21 9.56
C ASN A 11 5.35 2.76 10.54
N ILE A 12 4.93 3.21 11.72
CA ILE A 12 5.85 3.65 12.78
C ILE A 12 6.72 2.47 13.25
N GLY A 13 6.13 1.28 13.41
CA GLY A 13 6.86 0.06 13.75
C GLY A 13 7.90 -0.33 12.69
N LEU A 14 7.54 -0.23 11.41
CA LEU A 14 8.43 -0.52 10.29
C LEU A 14 9.60 0.48 10.22
N GLY A 15 9.31 1.77 10.46
CA GLY A 15 10.34 2.81 10.57
C GLY A 15 11.30 2.58 11.75
N ALA A 16 10.80 2.14 12.90
CA ALA A 16 11.62 1.82 14.07
C ALA A 16 12.52 0.59 13.85
N THR A 17 12.05 -0.43 13.12
CA THR A 17 12.89 -1.58 12.74
C THR A 17 13.92 -1.24 11.67
N GLY A 18 13.72 -0.17 10.88
CA GLY A 18 14.70 0.29 9.90
C GLY A 18 15.94 0.96 10.50
N SER A 19 15.94 1.31 11.79
CA SER A 19 17.07 1.95 12.47
C SER A 19 18.14 0.98 13.03
N ALA A 20 17.97 -0.33 12.85
CA ALA A 20 18.90 -1.34 13.38
C ALA A 20 19.33 -2.35 12.29
N ASP A 21 20.60 -2.32 11.89
CA ASP A 21 21.23 -3.25 10.93
C ASP A 21 21.57 -4.61 11.57
N THR A 22 20.57 -5.30 12.11
CA THR A 22 20.74 -6.66 12.64
C THR A 22 19.87 -7.65 11.88
N PRO A 23 20.33 -8.90 11.62
CA PRO A 23 19.56 -9.94 10.90
C PRO A 23 18.14 -10.16 11.44
N SER A 24 17.96 -10.04 12.76
CA SER A 24 16.66 -10.16 13.43
C SER A 24 15.71 -8.99 13.13
N SER A 25 16.25 -7.81 12.81
CA SER A 25 15.47 -6.61 12.47
C SER A 25 14.75 -6.75 11.13
N HIS A 26 15.41 -7.34 10.11
CA HIS A 26 14.80 -7.57 8.80
C HIS A 26 13.61 -8.54 8.89
N SER A 27 13.73 -9.57 9.73
CA SER A 27 12.63 -10.52 9.98
C SER A 27 11.43 -9.85 10.68
N ALA A 28 11.71 -8.93 11.62
CA ALA A 28 10.68 -8.14 12.28
C ALA A 28 10.01 -7.14 11.32
N ALA A 29 10.79 -6.47 10.47
CA ALA A 29 10.29 -5.57 9.44
C ALA A 29 9.38 -6.31 8.43
N LEU A 30 9.76 -7.52 8.03
CA LEU A 30 8.94 -8.38 7.18
C LEU A 30 7.61 -8.77 7.84
N ALA A 31 7.62 -9.12 9.13
CA ALA A 31 6.38 -9.42 9.86
C ALA A 31 5.46 -8.18 9.93
N MET A 32 6.03 -7.00 10.16
CA MET A 32 5.28 -5.74 10.23
C MET A 32 4.69 -5.34 8.87
N ILE A 33 5.40 -5.56 7.75
CA ILE A 33 4.86 -5.26 6.43
C ILE A 33 3.73 -6.20 6.03
N ILE A 34 3.79 -7.48 6.43
CA ILE A 34 2.69 -8.43 6.20
C ILE A 34 1.43 -8.02 6.98
N LEU A 35 1.59 -7.64 8.25
CA LEU A 35 0.47 -7.16 9.08
C LEU A 35 -0.13 -5.87 8.52
N TRP A 36 0.70 -4.99 7.98
CA TRP A 36 0.24 -3.82 7.24
C TRP A 36 -0.57 -4.24 6.00
N ILE A 37 -0.09 -5.14 5.14
CA ILE A 37 -0.83 -5.57 3.93
C ILE A 37 -2.22 -6.13 4.27
N ILE A 38 -2.33 -6.94 5.33
CA ILE A 38 -3.62 -7.51 5.78
C ILE A 38 -4.58 -6.40 6.21
N SER A 39 -4.10 -5.46 7.02
CA SER A 39 -4.91 -4.33 7.47
C SER A 39 -5.34 -3.43 6.30
N TYR A 40 -4.49 -3.27 5.28
CA TYR A 40 -4.77 -2.46 4.08
C TYR A 40 -5.87 -3.12 3.24
N GLY A 41 -5.75 -4.43 3.02
CA GLY A 41 -6.70 -5.23 2.26
C GLY A 41 -8.10 -5.25 2.88
N LEU A 42 -8.19 -5.26 4.22
CA LEU A 42 -9.49 -5.30 4.92
C LEU A 42 -10.20 -3.94 4.98
N SER A 43 -9.46 -2.83 4.90
CA SER A 43 -10.02 -1.49 5.10
C SER A 43 -9.91 -0.64 3.84
N THR A 44 -8.73 -0.12 3.56
CA THR A 44 -8.56 0.94 2.57
C THR A 44 -8.84 0.45 1.15
N ALA A 45 -8.49 -0.80 0.83
CA ALA A 45 -8.68 -1.38 -0.49
C ALA A 45 -10.15 -1.40 -0.96
N PRO A 46 -11.12 -2.00 -0.22
CA PRO A 46 -12.52 -2.02 -0.64
C PRO A 46 -13.21 -0.65 -0.54
N ILE A 47 -12.82 0.19 0.42
CA ILE A 47 -13.46 1.50 0.64
C ILE A 47 -13.27 2.44 -0.56
N GLY A 48 -12.12 2.42 -1.22
CA GLY A 48 -11.85 3.23 -2.41
C GLY A 48 -12.76 2.91 -3.61
N PHE A 49 -13.13 1.63 -3.77
CA PHE A 49 -14.06 1.21 -4.83
C PHE A 49 -15.53 1.39 -4.44
N ALA A 50 -15.88 1.15 -3.17
CA ALA A 50 -17.24 1.34 -2.66
C ALA A 50 -17.66 2.83 -2.71
N SER A 51 -16.78 3.74 -2.26
CA SER A 51 -17.06 5.18 -2.26
C SER A 51 -17.26 5.76 -3.66
N ALA A 52 -16.53 5.29 -4.68
CA ALA A 52 -16.73 5.69 -6.06
C ALA A 52 -18.11 5.30 -6.61
N GLY A 53 -18.70 4.20 -6.08
CA GLY A 53 -20.02 3.72 -6.46
C GLY A 53 -21.17 4.43 -5.76
N GLU A 54 -20.97 4.96 -4.55
CA GLU A 54 -21.99 5.63 -3.75
C GLU A 54 -22.05 7.15 -3.99
N THR A 55 -20.92 7.77 -4.34
CA THR A 55 -20.84 9.22 -4.63
C THR A 55 -21.33 9.58 -6.03
N SER A 56 -21.42 8.60 -6.94
CA SER A 56 -21.78 8.84 -8.34
C SER A 56 -23.29 8.71 -8.59
N THR A 57 -23.86 9.67 -9.30
CA THR A 57 -25.26 9.61 -9.75
C THR A 57 -25.48 8.37 -10.62
N PRO A 58 -26.64 7.67 -10.60
CA PRO A 58 -26.84 6.38 -11.28
C PRO A 58 -26.45 6.34 -12.77
N ARG A 59 -26.66 7.46 -13.47
CA ARG A 59 -26.30 7.67 -14.89
C ARG A 59 -24.80 7.85 -15.17
N LEU A 60 -24.01 8.19 -14.15
CA LEU A 60 -22.56 8.46 -14.26
C LEU A 60 -21.68 7.40 -13.57
N ARG A 61 -22.30 6.43 -12.87
CA ARG A 61 -21.61 5.35 -12.15
C ARG A 61 -20.58 4.63 -13.01
N ALA A 62 -20.98 4.18 -14.21
CA ALA A 62 -20.10 3.46 -15.12
C ALA A 62 -18.84 4.27 -15.50
N LYS A 63 -18.98 5.57 -15.73
CA LYS A 63 -17.87 6.46 -16.11
C LYS A 63 -16.96 6.79 -14.93
N THR A 64 -17.51 6.82 -13.72
CA THR A 64 -16.76 7.07 -12.47
C THR A 64 -15.95 5.83 -12.08
N THR A 65 -16.55 4.64 -12.18
CA THR A 65 -15.88 3.36 -11.92
C THR A 65 -14.74 3.12 -12.91
N SER A 66 -14.94 3.37 -14.21
CA SER A 66 -13.88 3.19 -15.20
C SER A 66 -12.72 4.17 -15.01
N PHE A 67 -13.02 5.42 -14.62
CA PHE A 67 -11.98 6.40 -14.27
C PHE A 67 -11.20 5.95 -13.02
N ASN A 68 -11.88 5.50 -11.97
CA ASN A 68 -11.24 4.98 -10.76
C ASN A 68 -10.28 3.83 -11.09
N LEU A 69 -10.74 2.86 -11.91
CA LEU A 69 -9.92 1.73 -12.33
C LEU A 69 -8.72 2.16 -13.18
N THR A 70 -8.90 3.17 -14.03
CA THR A 70 -7.83 3.72 -14.89
C THR A 70 -6.73 4.35 -14.04
N VAL A 71 -7.11 5.18 -13.06
CA VAL A 71 -6.16 5.82 -12.14
C VAL A 71 -5.45 4.76 -11.29
N PHE A 72 -6.17 3.78 -10.76
CA PHE A 72 -5.59 2.66 -10.02
C PHE A 72 -4.55 1.90 -10.86
N ALA A 73 -4.89 1.54 -12.10
CA ALA A 73 -4.00 0.83 -13.00
C ALA A 73 -2.74 1.64 -13.36
N ALA A 74 -2.87 2.95 -13.59
CA ALA A 74 -1.74 3.82 -13.91
C ALA A 74 -0.74 3.90 -12.74
N VAL A 75 -1.25 4.10 -11.52
CA VAL A 75 -0.39 4.14 -10.32
C VAL A 75 0.21 2.76 -10.05
N TYR A 76 -0.57 1.69 -10.17
CA TYR A 76 -0.10 0.32 -9.98
C TYR A 76 1.07 -0.01 -10.91
N LEU A 77 0.99 0.40 -12.18
CA LEU A 77 2.07 0.19 -13.14
C LEU A 77 3.36 0.87 -12.68
N ILE A 78 3.31 2.12 -12.19
CA ILE A 78 4.48 2.84 -11.67
C ILE A 78 5.12 2.05 -10.51
N PHE A 79 4.32 1.60 -9.55
CA PHE A 79 4.82 0.85 -8.40
C PHE A 79 5.42 -0.51 -8.80
N GLN A 80 4.83 -1.19 -9.79
CA GLN A 80 5.31 -2.49 -10.26
C GLN A 80 6.73 -2.41 -10.82
N TRP A 81 7.12 -1.29 -11.42
CA TRP A 81 8.48 -1.07 -11.91
C TRP A 81 9.42 -0.46 -10.87
N THR A 82 8.90 0.46 -10.04
CA THR A 82 9.72 1.23 -9.10
C THR A 82 10.13 0.41 -7.88
N VAL A 83 9.27 -0.47 -7.37
CA VAL A 83 9.55 -1.26 -6.15
C VAL A 83 10.69 -2.27 -6.37
N PRO A 84 10.70 -3.10 -7.44
CA PRO A 84 11.84 -3.98 -7.70
C PRO A 84 13.14 -3.21 -7.92
N TYR A 85 13.06 -2.03 -8.54
CA TYR A 85 14.22 -1.17 -8.75
C TYR A 85 14.80 -0.62 -7.44
N MET A 86 13.96 -0.27 -6.46
CA MET A 86 14.43 0.18 -5.14
C MET A 86 15.12 -0.93 -4.33
N ILE A 87 14.65 -2.17 -4.48
CA ILE A 87 15.17 -3.33 -3.75
C ILE A 87 16.41 -3.93 -4.43
N ALA A 88 16.58 -3.72 -5.73
CA ALA A 88 17.70 -4.29 -6.48
C ALA A 88 19.06 -3.81 -5.91
N PRO A 89 19.99 -4.74 -5.62
CA PRO A 89 21.30 -4.41 -5.05
C PRO A 89 22.20 -3.65 -6.03
N ASP A 90 21.92 -3.73 -7.33
CA ASP A 90 22.69 -3.06 -8.40
C ASP A 90 22.22 -1.62 -8.70
N ALA A 91 21.16 -1.13 -8.05
CA ALA A 91 20.54 0.16 -8.36
C ALA A 91 20.47 1.10 -7.15
N ALA A 92 19.39 1.03 -6.36
CA ALA A 92 19.19 1.93 -5.22
C ALA A 92 19.58 1.31 -3.87
N ASN A 93 19.63 -0.03 -3.79
CA ASN A 93 20.00 -0.79 -2.59
C ASN A 93 19.32 -0.27 -1.30
N LEU A 94 18.05 0.11 -1.39
CA LEU A 94 17.19 0.50 -0.26
C LEU A 94 16.41 -0.70 0.30
N GLY A 95 16.72 -1.90 -0.19
CA GLY A 95 16.30 -3.13 0.46
C GLY A 95 16.98 -3.19 1.83
N VAL A 96 16.17 -3.33 2.87
CA VAL A 96 16.68 -3.71 4.20
C VAL A 96 17.53 -4.97 4.05
#